data_AF-A0A0F9PXI2-F1
#
_entry.id   AF-A0A0F9PXI2-F1
#
_cell.length_a   1.000
_cell.length_b   1.000
_cell.length_c   1.000
_cell.angle_alpha   90.00
_cell.angle_beta   90.00
_cell.angle_gamma   90.00
#
_symmetry.space_group_name_H-M   'P 1'
#
loop_
_entity.id
_entity.type
_entity.pdbx_description
1 polymer ?
#
loop_
_entity_poly.entity_id
_entity_poly.type
_entity_poly.pdbx_seq_one_letter_code
_entity_poly.pdbx_strand_id
1 'polypeptide(L)'
;MPQIVHLILDGQGALAKLADVQVRTSVGHIIVTSLPDGMASGKPSVAIISELEDGSYVFLEMSLAMFQTVNVGLRGRYGDIE
;
A
#
# COMPACT_ATOMS: atom_id res chain seq x y z
N MET A 1 0.54 -11.84 -23.08
CA MET A 1 1.33 -12.50 -22.01
C MET A 1 0.75 -12.05 -20.69
N PRO A 2 0.37 -12.95 -19.77
CA PRO A 2 -0.12 -12.52 -18.46
C PRO A 2 1.01 -11.83 -17.69
N GLN A 3 0.76 -10.62 -17.19
CA GLN A 3 1.68 -9.93 -16.28
C GLN A 3 1.63 -10.63 -14.92
N ILE A 4 2.77 -11.19 -14.49
CA ILE A 4 2.91 -11.75 -13.15
C ILE A 4 3.19 -10.58 -12.21
N VAL A 5 2.27 -10.35 -11.26
CA VAL A 5 2.43 -9.36 -10.20
C VAL A 5 3.01 -10.04 -8.98
N HIS A 6 4.24 -9.67 -8.60
CA HIS A 6 4.89 -10.17 -7.39
C HIS A 6 4.49 -9.29 -6.20
N LEU A 7 3.69 -9.84 -5.29
CA LEU A 7 3.30 -9.19 -4.04
C LEU A 7 4.14 -9.79 -2.91
N ILE A 8 4.86 -8.94 -2.16
CA ILE A 8 5.56 -9.34 -0.94
C ILE A 8 4.66 -8.94 0.24
N LEU A 9 4.17 -9.93 0.97
CA LEU A 9 3.41 -9.74 2.20
C LEU A 9 4.36 -9.92 3.36
N ASP A 10 4.95 -8.83 3.85
CA ASP A 10 5.72 -8.87 5.08
C ASP A 10 4.75 -8.86 6.28
N GLY A 11 5.05 -9.65 7.31
CA GLY A 11 4.21 -9.81 8.50
C GLY A 11 4.40 -8.71 9.55
N GLN A 12 3.95 -8.97 10.77
CA GLN A 12 3.90 -8.07 11.94
C GLN A 12 5.19 -7.27 12.27
N GLY A 13 6.37 -7.69 11.78
CA GLY A 13 7.65 -7.03 12.05
C GLY A 13 7.92 -5.74 11.28
N ALA A 14 7.25 -5.48 10.15
CA ALA A 14 7.49 -4.29 9.34
C ALA A 14 6.69 -3.05 9.80
N LEU A 15 5.70 -3.24 10.68
CA LEU A 15 4.87 -2.16 11.24
C LEU A 15 5.61 -1.25 12.21
N ALA A 16 6.73 -1.70 12.80
CA ALA A 16 7.54 -0.84 13.66
C ALA A 16 8.07 0.40 12.92
N LYS A 17 8.30 0.29 11.60
CA LYS A 17 8.72 1.40 10.74
C LYS A 17 7.60 2.36 10.35
N LEU A 18 6.34 1.97 10.60
CA LEU A 18 5.15 2.76 10.27
C LEU A 18 4.78 3.76 11.38
N ALA A 19 5.35 3.61 12.59
CA ALA A 19 5.10 4.49 13.72
C ALA A 19 5.41 5.97 13.39
N ASP A 20 6.42 6.22 12.55
CA ASP A 20 6.91 7.57 12.23
C ASP A 20 6.41 8.14 10.89
N VAL A 21 5.52 7.45 10.16
CA VAL A 21 5.09 7.96 8.86
C VAL A 21 4.07 9.09 8.98
N GLN A 22 4.46 10.27 8.49
CA GLN A 22 3.73 11.54 8.61
C GLN A 22 2.54 11.72 7.65
N VAL A 23 2.46 10.94 6.57
CA VAL A 23 1.39 11.07 5.57
C VAL A 23 0.55 9.80 5.56
N ARG A 24 -0.59 9.86 6.24
CA ARG A 24 -1.58 8.78 6.31
C ARG A 24 -2.89 9.27 5.72
N THR A 25 -3.34 8.65 4.64
CA THR A 25 -4.73 8.80 4.19
C THR A 25 -5.51 7.59 4.67
N SER A 26 -6.54 7.82 5.49
CA SER A 26 -7.42 6.77 6.00
C SER A 26 -8.76 6.80 5.27
N VAL A 27 -9.18 5.66 4.72
CA VAL A 27 -10.53 5.45 4.18
C VAL A 27 -11.15 4.26 4.93
N GLY A 28 -11.98 4.55 5.92
CA GLY A 28 -12.48 3.54 6.86
C GLY A 28 -11.33 2.89 7.64
N HIS A 29 -11.21 1.57 7.54
CA HIS A 29 -10.14 0.77 8.19
C HIS A 29 -8.86 0.66 7.34
N ILE A 30 -8.82 1.29 6.16
CA ILE A 30 -7.68 1.23 5.23
C ILE A 30 -6.82 2.47 5.42
N ILE A 31 -5.52 2.28 5.63
CA ILE A 31 -4.51 3.34 5.71
C ILE A 31 -3.58 3.20 4.50
N VAL A 32 -3.39 4.30 3.77
CA VAL A 32 -2.41 4.39 2.69
C VAL A 32 -1.30 5.33 3.10
N THR A 33 -0.06 4.87 2.97
CA THR A 33 1.13 5.58 3.45
C THR A 33 2.35 5.26 2.59
N SER A 34 3.32 6.18 2.48
CA SER A 34 4.63 5.87 1.90
C SER A 34 5.51 5.16 2.92
N LEU A 35 6.44 4.29 2.49
CA LEU A 35 7.45 3.74 3.40
C LEU A 35 8.73 4.60 3.36
N PRO A 36 9.36 4.92 4.51
CA PRO A 36 10.50 5.84 4.56
C PRO A 36 11.70 5.39 3.72
N ASP A 37 11.97 4.09 3.73
CA ASP A 37 13.12 3.49 3.07
C ASP A 37 12.86 3.13 1.60
N GLY A 38 11.61 3.26 1.14
CA GLY A 38 11.17 2.73 -0.16
C GLY A 38 11.29 1.19 -0.24
N MET A 39 11.24 0.66 -1.47
CA MET A 39 11.49 -0.76 -1.72
C MET A 39 12.99 -1.07 -1.67
N ALA A 40 13.36 -2.33 -1.43
CA ALA A 40 14.74 -2.83 -1.58
C ALA A 40 15.35 -2.56 -2.97
N SER A 41 14.52 -2.35 -4.00
CA SER A 41 14.96 -1.96 -5.35
C SER A 41 15.37 -0.47 -5.49
N GLY A 42 15.27 0.32 -4.43
CA GLY A 42 15.52 1.77 -4.44
C GLY A 42 14.36 2.60 -5.02
N LYS A 43 13.24 1.96 -5.37
CA LYS A 43 12.05 2.65 -5.89
C LYS A 43 11.15 3.12 -4.74
N PRO A 44 10.43 4.25 -4.90
CA PRO A 44 9.42 4.66 -3.94
C PRO A 44 8.35 3.57 -3.76
N SER A 45 7.99 3.26 -2.50
CA SER A 45 6.91 2.34 -2.17
C SER A 45 5.76 3.02 -1.44
N VAL A 46 4.59 2.39 -1.62
CA VAL A 46 3.36 2.66 -0.91
C VAL A 46 2.99 1.40 -0.14
N ALA A 47 2.62 1.57 1.12
CA ALA A 47 1.99 0.55 1.93
C ALA A 47 0.49 0.83 2.06
N ILE A 48 -0.31 -0.20 1.85
CA ILE A 48 -1.74 -0.23 2.18
C ILE A 48 -1.87 -1.11 3.41
N ILE A 49 -2.43 -0.57 4.49
CA ILE A 49 -2.54 -1.24 5.79
C ILE A 49 -4.03 -1.36 6.12
N SER A 50 -4.44 -2.49 6.66
CA SER A 50 -5.77 -2.70 7.22
C SER A 50 -5.66 -3.21 8.64
N GLU A 51 -6.43 -2.63 9.54
CA GLU A 51 -6.66 -3.20 10.88
C GLU A 51 -7.69 -4.33 10.77
N LEU A 52 -7.47 -5.42 11.51
CA LEU A 52 -8.38 -6.55 11.65
C LEU A 52 -9.16 -6.43 12.97
N GLU A 53 -10.28 -7.16 13.10
CA GLU A 53 -11.16 -7.09 14.27
C GLU A 53 -10.48 -7.48 15.60
N ASP A 54 -9.40 -8.26 15.54
CA ASP A 54 -8.60 -8.68 16.69
C ASP A 54 -7.50 -7.66 17.06
N GLY A 55 -7.47 -6.50 16.40
CA GLY A 55 -6.47 -5.44 16.60
C GLY A 55 -5.12 -5.73 15.94
N SER A 56 -5.00 -6.82 15.18
CA SER A 56 -3.83 -7.06 14.34
C SER A 56 -3.90 -6.23 13.04
N TYR A 57 -2.76 -6.09 12.36
CA TYR A 57 -2.68 -5.36 11.10
C TYR A 57 -2.16 -6.27 10.01
N VAL A 58 -2.77 -6.17 8.84
CA VAL A 58 -2.23 -6.69 7.58
C VAL A 58 -1.75 -5.51 6.74
N PHE A 59 -0.63 -5.66 6.04
CA PHE A 59 -0.22 -4.66 5.09
C PHE A 59 0.29 -5.26 3.78
N LEU A 60 0.17 -4.46 2.75
CA LEU A 60 0.63 -4.74 1.40
C LEU A 60 1.58 -3.62 0.98
N GLU A 61 2.84 -3.96 0.71
CA GLU A 61 3.78 -3.03 0.07
C GLU A 61 3.77 -3.21 -1.44
N MET A 62 3.77 -2.10 -2.18
CA MET A 62 3.98 -2.09 -3.62
C MET A 62 4.75 -0.84 -4.07
N SER A 63 5.31 -0.88 -5.27
CA SER A 63 5.90 0.32 -5.88
C SER A 63 4.84 1.40 -6.14
N LEU A 64 5.21 2.68 -6.01
CA LEU A 64 4.33 3.80 -6.34
C LEU A 64 3.81 3.74 -7.79
N ALA A 65 4.65 3.29 -8.73
CA ALA A 65 4.27 3.14 -10.13
C ALA A 65 3.13 2.11 -10.32
N MET A 66 3.19 0.99 -9.58
CA MET A 66 2.11 -0.01 -9.59
C MET A 66 0.83 0.58 -9.02
N PHE A 67 0.92 1.25 -7.87
CA PHE A 67 -0.22 1.90 -7.23
C PHE A 67 -0.93 2.89 -8.17
N GLN A 68 -0.16 3.76 -8.84
CA GLN A 68 -0.69 4.70 -9.83
C GLN A 68 -1.33 4.00 -11.04
N THR A 69 -0.72 2.91 -11.53
CA THR A 69 -1.28 2.12 -12.63
C THR A 69 -2.63 1.53 -12.26
N VAL A 70 -2.76 0.98 -11.05
CA VAL A 70 -4.03 0.46 -10.52
C VAL A 70 -5.06 1.58 -10.42
N ASN A 71 -4.69 2.76 -9.89
CA ASN A 71 -5.60 3.90 -9.81
C ASN A 71 -6.13 4.32 -11.18
N VAL A 72 -5.28 4.37 -12.20
CA VAL A 72 -5.72 4.67 -13.58
C VAL A 72 -6.69 3.61 -14.10
N GLY A 73 -6.39 2.32 -13.87
CA GLY A 73 -7.27 1.22 -14.27
C GLY A 73 -8.64 1.25 -13.57
N LEU A 74 -8.65 1.55 -12.27
CA LEU A 74 -9.88 1.69 -11.49
C LEU A 74 -10.70 2.89 -11.97
N ARG A 75 -10.09 4.05 -12.19
CA ARG A 75 -10.76 5.23 -12.74
C ARG A 75 -11.36 4.96 -14.12
N GLY A 76 -10.63 4.27 -14.99
CA GLY A 76 -11.14 3.89 -16.32
C GLY A 76 -12.34 2.94 -16.27
N ARG A 77 -12.44 2.09 -15.25
CA ARG A 77 -13.54 1.12 -15.09
C ARG A 77 -14.74 1.70 -14.33
N TYR A 78 -14.50 2.47 -13.29
CA TYR A 78 -15.51 2.89 -12.32
C TYR A 78 -15.81 4.40 -12.32
N GLY A 79 -15.07 5.20 -13.09
CA GLY A 79 -15.14 6.65 -13.08
C GLY A 79 -14.31 7.28 -11.97
N ASP A 80 -14.36 8.60 -11.88
CA ASP A 80 -13.75 9.35 -10.77
C ASP A 80 -14.64 9.21 -9.54
N ILE A 81 -14.03 8.83 -8.41
CA ILE A 81 -14.70 8.79 -7.11
C ILE A 81 -14.37 10.13 -6.44
N GLU A 82 -15.38 10.99 -6.28
CA GLU A 82 -15.29 12.28 -5.56
C GLU A 82 -15.13 12.10 -4.05
#